data_AF-A0A527G4V6-F1
#
_entry.id   AF-A0A527G4V6-F1
#
_cell.length_a   1.000
_cell.length_b   1.000
_cell.length_c   1.000
_cell.angle_alpha   90.00
_cell.angle_beta   90.00
_cell.angle_gamma   90.00
#
_symmetry.space_group_name_H-M   'P 1'
#
loop_
_entity.id
_entity.type
_entity.pdbx_description
1 polymer ?
#
loop_
_entity_poly.entity_id
_entity_poly.type
_entity_poly.pdbx_seq_one_letter_code
_entity_poly.pdbx_strand_id
1 'polypeptide(L)'
;DLAAAKRIHKSDYIDFLPTVWPQWLQAGLTGTAMPFTWPTRGLRGDVPPKRIDALLGYYSFDAGATFVEGTWAAIKSSYDVALTAACLVKDGEASAFALCRPPGHHAGAGFMGGYCYINNAAVAAQWFRDQGA
;
A
#
# COMPACT_ATOMS: atom_id res chain seq x y z
N ASP A 1 -0.84 12.12 6.71
CA ASP A 1 0.55 11.73 6.95
C ASP A 1 0.71 10.23 6.65
N LEU A 2 1.82 9.82 6.03
CA LEU A 2 2.17 8.43 5.70
C LEU A 2 3.56 8.04 6.26
N ALA A 3 4.10 8.84 7.19
CA ALA A 3 5.44 8.64 7.75
C ALA A 3 5.63 7.22 8.32
N ALA A 4 4.66 6.70 9.08
CA ALA A 4 4.75 5.35 9.64
C ALA A 4 4.78 4.26 8.57
N ALA A 5 4.02 4.41 7.47
CA ALA A 5 4.10 3.50 6.33
C ALA A 5 5.50 3.50 5.70
N LYS A 6 6.12 4.68 5.56
CA LYS A 6 7.48 4.84 5.01
C LYS A 6 8.60 4.27 5.91
N ARG A 7 8.29 3.85 7.14
CA ARG A 7 9.25 3.15 8.02
C ARG A 7 9.46 1.69 7.62
N ILE A 8 8.46 1.07 6.98
CA ILE A 8 8.48 -0.35 6.60
C ILE A 8 8.31 -0.59 5.10
N HIS A 9 7.75 0.37 4.39
CA HIS A 9 7.70 0.41 2.93
C HIS A 9 8.70 1.41 2.37
N LYS A 10 9.22 1.13 1.18
CA LYS A 10 10.01 2.06 0.39
C LYS A 10 9.17 3.31 0.10
N SER A 11 9.82 4.46 0.18
CA SER A 11 9.13 5.74 0.05
C SER A 11 8.55 5.95 -1.35
N ASP A 12 9.27 5.51 -2.40
CA ASP A 12 8.82 5.59 -3.80
C ASP A 12 7.52 4.81 -4.03
N TYR A 13 7.40 3.62 -3.44
CA TYR A 13 6.19 2.82 -3.47
C TYR A 13 5.01 3.50 -2.75
N ILE A 14 5.24 4.03 -1.54
CA ILE A 14 4.18 4.74 -0.79
C ILE A 14 3.73 6.01 -1.50
N ASP A 15 4.67 6.75 -2.10
CA ASP A 15 4.38 7.96 -2.85
C ASP A 15 3.65 7.66 -4.17
N PHE A 16 3.80 6.46 -4.73
CA PHE A 16 3.09 6.01 -5.92
C PHE A 16 1.59 5.76 -5.68
N LEU A 17 1.21 5.06 -4.60
CA LEU A 17 -0.17 4.66 -4.30
C LEU A 17 -1.25 5.76 -4.47
N PRO A 18 -1.11 6.99 -3.92
CA PRO A 18 -2.11 8.05 -4.09
C PRO A 18 -2.25 8.55 -5.53
N THR A 19 -1.25 8.29 -6.38
CA THR A 19 -1.18 8.82 -7.74
C THR A 19 -1.80 7.88 -8.78
N VAL A 20 -2.07 6.63 -8.42
CA VAL A 20 -2.48 5.58 -9.37
C VAL A 20 -3.74 5.95 -10.15
N TRP A 21 -4.83 6.23 -9.43
CA TRP A 21 -6.12 6.54 -10.07
C TRP A 21 -6.10 7.86 -10.87
N PRO A 22 -5.53 8.97 -10.33
CA PRO A 22 -5.35 10.20 -11.12
C PRO A 22 -4.52 9.99 -12.40
N GLN A 23 -3.39 9.27 -12.33
CA GLN A 23 -2.55 8.99 -13.50
C GLN A 23 -3.26 8.08 -14.51
N TRP A 24 -4.06 7.13 -14.04
CA TRP A 24 -4.86 6.26 -14.91
C TRP A 24 -5.86 7.06 -15.75
N LEU A 25 -6.62 7.96 -15.10
CA LEU A 25 -7.55 8.87 -15.78
C LEU A 25 -6.81 9.83 -16.73
N GLN A 26 -5.68 10.40 -16.29
CA GLN A 26 -4.87 11.30 -17.12
C GLN A 26 -4.31 10.60 -18.37
N ALA A 27 -4.01 9.31 -18.28
CA ALA A 27 -3.57 8.51 -19.42
C ALA A 27 -4.70 8.15 -20.40
N GLY A 28 -5.95 8.56 -20.12
CA GLY A 28 -7.12 8.26 -20.94
C GLY A 28 -7.56 6.79 -20.86
N LEU A 29 -7.10 6.06 -19.83
CA LEU A 29 -7.42 4.65 -19.65
C LEU A 29 -8.77 4.51 -18.93
N THR A 30 -9.51 3.45 -19.28
CA THR A 30 -10.84 3.18 -18.75
C THR A 30 -10.88 1.86 -17.97
N GLY A 31 -11.96 1.63 -17.23
CA GLY A 31 -12.12 0.43 -16.43
C GLY A 31 -11.19 0.39 -15.20
N THR A 32 -10.93 -0.82 -14.74
CA THR A 32 -10.11 -1.08 -13.55
C THR A 32 -8.63 -0.96 -13.88
N ALA A 33 -7.90 -0.17 -13.08
CA ALA A 33 -6.44 -0.09 -13.15
C ALA A 33 -5.83 -1.38 -12.58
N MET A 34 -5.52 -2.32 -13.47
CA MET A 34 -5.02 -3.65 -13.15
C MET A 34 -3.62 -3.84 -13.74
N PRO A 35 -2.64 -4.33 -12.95
CA PRO A 35 -1.35 -4.72 -13.51
C PRO A 35 -1.50 -5.96 -14.40
N PHE A 36 -0.82 -5.96 -15.54
CA PHE A 36 -0.83 -7.07 -16.50
C PHE A 36 0.57 -7.43 -17.06
N THR A 37 1.60 -6.69 -16.69
CA THR A 37 3.00 -6.95 -17.07
C THR A 37 3.88 -6.82 -15.84
N TRP A 38 4.89 -7.69 -15.69
CA TRP A 38 5.80 -7.67 -14.53
C TRP A 38 7.24 -7.82 -14.98
N PRO A 39 8.21 -7.18 -14.29
CA PRO A 39 9.63 -7.41 -14.52
C PRO A 39 10.03 -8.78 -13.95
N THR A 40 9.68 -9.85 -14.67
CA THR A 40 10.00 -11.23 -14.30
C THR A 40 11.46 -11.59 -14.61
N ARG A 41 11.84 -12.86 -14.40
CA ARG A 41 13.22 -13.34 -14.52
C ARG A 41 13.85 -12.94 -15.86
N GLY A 42 15.00 -12.28 -15.81
CA GLY A 42 15.74 -11.83 -17.00
C GLY A 42 15.33 -10.45 -17.53
N LEU A 43 14.24 -9.86 -17.01
CA LEU A 43 13.87 -8.49 -17.28
C LEU A 43 14.50 -7.55 -16.24
N ARG A 44 14.72 -6.30 -16.65
CA ARG A 44 15.20 -5.26 -15.76
C ARG A 44 14.12 -4.87 -14.74
N GLY A 45 14.50 -4.73 -13.48
CA GLY A 45 13.63 -4.29 -12.38
C GLY A 45 14.27 -3.18 -11.53
N ASP A 46 15.34 -2.57 -12.04
CA ASP A 46 16.18 -1.56 -11.39
C ASP A 46 15.69 -0.12 -11.62
N VAL A 47 14.90 0.10 -12.67
CA VAL A 47 14.40 1.43 -13.03
C VAL A 47 12.88 1.41 -13.17
N PRO A 48 12.17 2.28 -12.42
CA PRO A 48 10.73 2.45 -12.57
C PRO A 48 10.36 2.88 -13.99
N PRO A 49 9.37 2.24 -14.63
CA PRO A 49 8.85 2.69 -15.92
C PRO A 49 8.10 4.02 -15.77
N LYS A 50 7.81 4.70 -16.89
CA LYS A 50 7.15 6.02 -16.89
C LYS A 50 5.64 5.98 -17.05
N ARG A 51 5.10 4.91 -17.66
CA ARG A 51 3.66 4.79 -17.90
C ARG A 51 2.97 4.09 -16.73
N ILE A 52 1.76 4.54 -16.39
CA ILE A 52 1.00 4.05 -15.24
C ILE A 52 0.71 2.54 -15.30
N ASP A 53 0.39 2.01 -16.48
CA ASP A 53 0.13 0.59 -16.72
C ASP A 53 1.36 -0.29 -16.42
N ALA A 54 2.56 0.18 -16.78
CA ALA A 54 3.81 -0.50 -16.45
C ALA A 54 4.22 -0.31 -14.98
N LEU A 55 3.92 0.85 -14.39
CA LEU A 55 4.19 1.13 -12.97
C LEU A 55 3.36 0.24 -12.03
N LEU A 56 2.10 -0.04 -12.39
CA LEU A 56 1.26 -0.98 -11.64
C LEU A 56 1.95 -2.35 -11.51
N GLY A 57 2.54 -2.82 -12.61
CA GLY A 57 3.30 -4.06 -12.65
C GLY A 57 4.63 -4.02 -11.91
N TYR A 58 5.34 -2.90 -12.01
CA TYR A 58 6.60 -2.67 -11.29
C TYR A 58 6.40 -2.71 -9.76
N TYR A 59 5.27 -2.18 -9.28
CA TYR A 59 4.92 -2.11 -7.87
C TYR A 59 3.95 -3.21 -7.42
N SER A 60 3.74 -4.30 -8.17
CA SER A 60 2.93 -5.44 -7.70
C SER A 60 3.63 -6.78 -7.93
N PHE A 61 3.18 -7.82 -7.21
CA PHE A 61 3.59 -9.20 -7.49
C PHE A 61 2.48 -10.06 -8.13
N ASP A 62 1.25 -9.56 -8.17
CA ASP A 62 0.09 -10.20 -8.79
C ASP A 62 -0.88 -9.18 -9.40
N ALA A 63 -2.00 -9.68 -9.95
CA ALA A 63 -3.07 -8.90 -10.56
C ALA A 63 -4.22 -8.53 -9.60
N GLY A 64 -4.15 -8.93 -8.32
CA GLY A 64 -5.23 -8.80 -7.36
C GLY A 64 -5.31 -7.42 -6.69
N ALA A 65 -4.25 -6.62 -6.74
CA ALA A 65 -4.22 -5.26 -6.18
C ALA A 65 -4.59 -4.20 -7.24
N THR A 66 -5.88 -4.10 -7.52
CA THR A 66 -6.43 -3.20 -8.55
C THR A 66 -6.94 -1.87 -8.01
N PHE A 67 -6.89 -0.82 -8.83
CA PHE A 67 -7.45 0.49 -8.46
C PHE A 67 -8.72 0.82 -9.26
N VAL A 68 -9.66 1.41 -8.54
CA VAL A 68 -10.83 2.13 -9.06
C VAL A 68 -10.94 3.45 -8.30
N GLU A 69 -11.96 4.25 -8.63
CA GLU A 69 -12.29 5.43 -7.85
C GLU A 69 -12.50 5.05 -6.36
N GLY A 70 -11.88 5.82 -5.46
CA GLY A 70 -11.97 5.59 -4.01
C GLY A 70 -11.00 4.55 -3.44
N THR A 71 -10.30 3.75 -4.25
CA THR A 71 -9.33 2.75 -3.73
C THR A 71 -8.28 3.39 -2.83
N TRP A 72 -7.71 4.54 -3.22
CA TRP A 72 -6.75 5.24 -2.37
C TRP A 72 -7.33 5.67 -1.02
N ALA A 73 -8.55 6.22 -1.01
CA ALA A 73 -9.21 6.63 0.22
C ALA A 73 -9.43 5.44 1.17
N ALA A 74 -9.82 4.28 0.62
CA ALA A 74 -9.98 3.04 1.39
C ALA A 74 -8.64 2.51 1.93
N ILE A 75 -7.58 2.50 1.12
CA ILE A 75 -6.23 2.11 1.58
C ILE A 75 -5.80 2.98 2.75
N LYS A 76 -5.92 4.29 2.60
CA LYS A 76 -5.50 5.24 3.63
C LYS A 76 -6.33 5.08 4.91
N SER A 77 -7.65 4.94 4.81
CA SER A 77 -8.49 4.75 6.00
C SER A 77 -8.16 3.45 6.73
N SER A 78 -7.88 2.36 6.02
CA SER A 78 -7.44 1.11 6.64
C SER A 78 -6.11 1.24 7.39
N TYR A 79 -5.16 1.98 6.83
CA TYR A 79 -3.91 2.31 7.51
C TYR A 79 -4.15 3.15 8.77
N ASP A 80 -5.01 4.17 8.68
CA ASP A 80 -5.35 5.04 9.82
C ASP A 80 -6.02 4.24 10.95
N VAL A 81 -6.94 3.32 10.62
CA VAL A 81 -7.61 2.43 11.60
C VAL A 81 -6.62 1.57 12.38
N ALA A 82 -5.57 1.06 11.71
CA ALA A 82 -4.54 0.26 12.37
C ALA A 82 -3.74 1.09 13.39
N LEU A 83 -3.39 2.32 13.05
CA LEU A 83 -2.68 3.23 13.95
C LEU A 83 -3.58 3.70 15.10
N THR A 84 -4.87 3.95 14.87
CA THR A 84 -5.82 4.28 15.94
C THR A 84 -5.89 3.15 16.97
N ALA A 85 -6.01 1.89 16.54
CA ALA A 85 -6.02 0.75 17.46
C ALA A 85 -4.69 0.60 18.22
N ALA A 86 -3.55 0.84 17.56
CA ALA A 86 -2.25 0.82 18.21
C ALA A 86 -2.12 1.93 19.28
N CYS A 87 -2.62 3.13 19.00
CA CYS A 87 -2.68 4.25 19.93
C CYS A 87 -3.50 3.90 21.18
N LEU A 88 -4.71 3.36 21.01
CA LEU A 88 -5.56 2.96 22.13
C LEU A 88 -4.86 2.00 23.09
N VAL A 89 -4.17 0.98 22.55
CA VAL A 89 -3.39 0.04 23.38
C VAL A 89 -2.20 0.72 24.05
N LYS A 90 -1.49 1.60 23.35
CA LYS A 90 -0.38 2.38 23.93
C LYS A 90 -0.82 3.30 25.07
N ASP A 91 -2.05 3.81 24.97
CA ASP A 91 -2.66 4.74 25.93
C ASP A 91 -3.32 4.03 27.13
N GLY A 92 -3.28 2.70 27.16
CA GLY A 92 -3.63 1.90 28.35
C GLY A 92 -4.75 0.89 28.15
N GLU A 93 -5.38 0.82 26.97
CA GLU A 93 -6.38 -0.22 26.69
C GLU A 93 -5.72 -1.60 26.67
N ALA A 94 -6.36 -2.59 27.31
CA ALA A 94 -5.83 -3.96 27.36
C ALA A 94 -5.77 -4.62 25.97
N SER A 95 -6.69 -4.23 25.08
CA SER A 95 -6.73 -4.70 23.69
C SER A 95 -7.57 -3.75 22.82
N ALA A 96 -7.26 -3.71 21.52
CA ALA A 96 -8.08 -3.02 20.52
C ALA A 96 -8.16 -3.86 19.23
N PHE A 97 -9.30 -3.79 18.53
CA PHE A 97 -9.50 -4.49 17.27
C PHE A 97 -9.57 -3.51 16.10
N ALA A 98 -8.59 -3.59 15.19
CA ALA A 98 -8.55 -2.81 13.96
C ALA A 98 -9.25 -3.56 12.82
N LEU A 99 -10.52 -3.22 12.53
CA LEU A 99 -11.27 -3.79 11.41
C LEU A 99 -10.81 -3.18 10.06
N CYS A 100 -9.58 -3.51 9.68
CA CYS A 100 -8.91 -3.00 8.49
C CYS A 100 -9.54 -3.53 7.20
N ARG A 101 -9.84 -2.63 6.24
CA ARG A 101 -10.22 -2.98 4.87
C ARG A 101 -9.83 -1.85 3.91
N PRO A 102 -8.98 -2.11 2.88
CA PRO A 102 -8.45 -3.41 2.43
C PRO A 102 -7.44 -4.06 3.41
N PRO A 103 -7.18 -5.38 3.27
CA PRO A 103 -6.17 -6.06 4.09
C PRO A 103 -4.75 -5.55 3.81
N GLY A 104 -3.76 -6.01 4.59
CA GLY A 104 -2.39 -5.51 4.48
C GLY A 104 -1.27 -6.56 4.38
N HIS A 105 -1.47 -7.79 4.86
CA HIS A 105 -0.36 -8.73 5.11
C HIS A 105 0.44 -9.19 3.89
N HIS A 106 -0.11 -9.06 2.66
CA HIS A 106 0.61 -9.40 1.43
C HIS A 106 1.46 -8.24 0.87
N ALA A 107 1.27 -7.01 1.35
CA ALA A 107 2.06 -5.87 0.90
C ALA A 107 3.48 -5.97 1.47
N GLY A 108 4.45 -6.18 0.59
CA GLY A 108 5.88 -6.17 0.93
C GLY A 108 6.46 -4.77 0.88
N ALA A 109 7.74 -4.64 1.22
CA ALA A 109 8.39 -3.32 1.36
C ALA A 109 8.27 -2.42 0.12
N GLY A 110 8.16 -2.96 -1.09
CA GLY A 110 8.06 -2.15 -2.31
C GLY A 110 7.01 -2.65 -3.28
N PHE A 111 6.00 -3.39 -2.82
CA PHE A 111 4.99 -3.94 -3.71
C PHE A 111 3.64 -4.20 -3.02
N MET A 112 2.57 -4.14 -3.83
CA MET A 112 1.21 -4.59 -3.50
C MET A 112 0.91 -5.97 -4.09
N GLY A 113 -0.17 -6.59 -3.62
CA GLY A 113 -0.76 -7.81 -4.17
C GLY A 113 -1.67 -8.49 -3.16
N GLY A 114 -2.42 -9.51 -3.56
CA GLY A 114 -3.34 -10.24 -2.69
C GLY A 114 -4.35 -9.32 -2.01
N TYR A 115 -4.89 -8.34 -2.75
CA TYR A 115 -5.78 -7.28 -2.26
C TYR A 115 -5.15 -6.30 -1.25
N CYS A 116 -3.83 -6.41 -0.97
CA CYS A 116 -3.12 -5.62 0.02
C CYS A 116 -2.25 -4.54 -0.62
N TYR A 117 -2.22 -3.36 0.00
CA TYR A 117 -1.48 -2.19 -0.50
C TYR A 117 -0.53 -1.63 0.56
N ILE A 118 -1.02 -1.39 1.77
CA ILE A 118 -0.18 -1.05 2.92
C ILE A 118 -0.31 -2.17 3.95
N ASN A 119 0.82 -2.68 4.41
CA ASN A 119 0.86 -3.68 5.47
C ASN A 119 0.50 -3.07 6.84
N ASN A 120 -0.80 -3.01 7.13
CA ASN A 120 -1.37 -2.45 8.36
C ASN A 120 -0.77 -3.07 9.63
N ALA A 121 -0.57 -4.39 9.65
CA ALA A 121 0.00 -5.10 10.79
C ALA A 121 1.48 -4.74 11.01
N ALA A 122 2.27 -4.70 9.94
CA ALA A 122 3.68 -4.27 10.01
C ALA A 122 3.82 -2.80 10.41
N VAL A 123 2.92 -1.93 9.94
CA VAL A 123 2.85 -0.53 10.37
C VAL A 123 2.58 -0.42 11.86
N ALA A 124 1.55 -1.10 12.38
CA ALA A 124 1.23 -1.08 13.81
C ALA A 124 2.41 -1.60 14.66
N ALA A 125 3.03 -2.71 14.24
CA ALA A 125 4.19 -3.26 14.91
C ALA A 125 5.40 -2.30 14.92
N GLN A 126 5.72 -1.69 13.78
CA GLN A 126 6.81 -0.71 13.72
C GLN A 126 6.50 0.56 14.50
N TRP A 127 5.24 1.00 14.50
CA TRP A 127 4.81 2.14 15.31
C TRP A 127 5.02 1.88 16.80
N PHE A 128 4.64 0.70 17.33
CA PHE A 128 4.93 0.35 18.73
C PHE A 128 6.43 0.38 19.05
N ARG A 129 7.29 -0.14 18.15
CA ARG A 129 8.75 -0.04 18.31
C ARG A 129 9.24 1.41 18.34
N ASP A 130 8.71 2.25 17.47
CA ASP A 130 9.02 3.68 17.45
C ASP A 130 8.52 4.40 18.73
N GLN A 131 7.56 3.81 19.46
CA GLN A 131 7.07 4.28 20.77
C GLN A 131 7.78 3.62 21.98
N GLY A 132 8.84 2.82 21.76
CA GLY A 132 9.67 2.25 22.82
C GLY A 132 9.22 0.88 23.38
N ALA A 133 8.40 0.12 22.64
CA ALA A 133 8.14 -1.28 22.93
C ALA A 133 9.38 -2.18 22.72
#